data_AF-A0A2W1BG73-F1
#
_entry.id   AF-A0A2W1BG73-F1
#
_cell.length_a   1.000
_cell.length_b   1.000
_cell.length_c   1.000
_cell.angle_alpha   90.00
_cell.angle_beta   90.00
_cell.angle_gamma   90.00
#
_symmetry.space_group_name_H-M   'P 1'
#
loop_
_entity.id
_entity.type
_entity.pdbx_description
1 polymer ?
#
loop_
_entity_poly.entity_id
_entity_poly.type
_entity_poly.pdbx_seq_one_letter_code
_entity_poly.pdbx_strand_id
1 'polypeptide(L)'
;MLHGTSRRGISFGGGVKAGIMQPVDDRFISVQSLRNRLQTAVQTRNLLEEVLNVRVTERTVRRRLYEDGLKSYVPAKAPKLEVCHRVARLAFARQHRNWSEE
;
A
#
# COMPACT_ATOMS: atom_id res chain seq x y z
N MET A 1 20.65 -19.74 24.32
CA MET A 1 20.25 -19.29 22.96
C MET A 1 20.15 -20.57 22.13
N LEU A 2 19.01 -21.04 21.61
CA LEU A 2 17.98 -20.43 20.79
C LEU A 2 16.67 -21.24 21.00
N HIS A 3 15.53 -20.58 21.24
CA HIS A 3 14.23 -21.27 21.25
C HIS A 3 13.74 -21.43 19.80
N GLY A 4 13.76 -22.67 19.31
CA GLY A 4 13.18 -23.03 18.01
C GLY A 4 11.66 -22.87 18.06
N THR A 5 11.13 -21.84 17.41
CA THR A 5 9.68 -21.68 17.27
C THR A 5 9.20 -22.50 16.08
N SER A 6 8.66 -23.68 16.37
CA SER A 6 7.95 -24.54 15.44
C SER A 6 6.79 -23.77 14.80
N ARG A 7 6.88 -23.50 13.48
CA ARG A 7 5.76 -22.95 12.70
C ARG A 7 4.77 -24.07 12.41
N ARG A 8 3.72 -24.14 13.21
CA ARG A 8 2.55 -24.97 12.96
C ARG A 8 1.91 -24.59 11.62
N GLY A 9 1.89 -25.54 10.69
CA GLY A 9 1.10 -25.46 9.46
C GLY A 9 -0.38 -25.61 9.80
N ILE A 10 -1.20 -24.66 9.33
CA ILE A 10 -2.65 -24.76 9.39
C ILE A 10 -3.10 -25.13 7.98
N SER A 11 -3.61 -26.35 7.81
CA SER A 11 -4.21 -26.83 6.58
C SER A 11 -5.65 -26.33 6.48
N PHE A 12 -6.01 -25.74 5.35
CA PHE A 12 -7.40 -25.50 4.98
C PHE A 12 -7.62 -26.09 3.59
N GLY A 13 -8.55 -27.04 3.50
CA GLY A 13 -8.86 -27.80 2.29
C GLY A 13 -9.65 -27.00 1.25
N GLY A 14 -9.53 -27.47 0.00
CA GLY A 14 -10.26 -27.00 -1.18
C GLY A 14 -9.43 -26.05 -2.04
N GLY A 15 -8.96 -26.50 -3.21
CA GLY A 15 -8.56 -25.75 -4.43
C GLY A 15 -7.70 -24.48 -4.35
N VAL A 16 -7.27 -24.06 -3.18
CA VAL A 16 -6.57 -22.79 -2.93
C VAL A 16 -5.07 -23.07 -2.95
N LYS A 17 -4.29 -22.21 -3.62
CA LYS A 17 -2.82 -22.26 -3.57
C LYS A 17 -2.34 -21.92 -2.16
N ALA A 18 -2.39 -22.90 -1.26
CA ALA A 18 -1.89 -22.79 0.10
C ALA A 18 -0.37 -22.97 0.08
N GLY A 19 0.38 -21.87 0.26
CA GLY A 19 1.70 -21.96 0.89
C GLY A 19 2.91 -21.41 0.12
N ILE A 20 2.79 -21.04 -1.16
CA ILE A 20 3.92 -20.42 -1.87
C ILE A 20 3.45 -19.15 -2.56
N MET A 21 3.75 -18.03 -1.91
CA MET A 21 3.52 -16.69 -2.44
C MET A 21 4.42 -16.51 -3.67
N GLN A 22 3.80 -16.28 -4.83
CA GLN A 22 4.54 -16.13 -6.08
C GLN A 22 5.00 -14.68 -6.25
N PRO A 23 6.08 -14.42 -7.02
CA PRO A 23 6.51 -13.06 -7.32
C PRO A 23 5.41 -12.18 -7.96
N VAL A 24 4.44 -12.80 -8.64
CA VAL A 24 3.26 -12.09 -9.18
C VAL A 24 2.31 -11.60 -8.08
N ASP A 25 2.18 -12.34 -6.98
CA ASP A 25 1.35 -11.96 -5.83
C ASP A 25 1.99 -10.78 -5.09
N ASP A 26 3.32 -10.83 -4.92
CA ASP A 26 4.10 -9.74 -4.32
C ASP A 26 3.91 -8.46 -5.16
N ARG A 27 4.07 -8.54 -6.49
CA ARG A 27 3.80 -7.41 -7.40
C ARG A 27 2.36 -6.92 -7.31
N PHE A 28 1.39 -7.81 -7.19
CA PHE A 28 -0.02 -7.44 -7.04
C PHE A 28 -0.23 -6.60 -5.77
N ILE A 29 0.35 -7.04 -4.64
CA ILE A 29 0.31 -6.30 -3.38
C ILE A 29 0.88 -4.89 -3.55
N SER A 30 2.10 -4.75 -4.09
CA SER A 30 2.73 -3.43 -4.22
C SER A 30 1.93 -2.53 -5.14
N VAL A 31 1.47 -3.02 -6.30
CA VAL A 31 0.67 -2.22 -7.25
C VAL A 31 -0.66 -1.75 -6.63
N GLN A 32 -1.39 -2.63 -5.94
CA GLN A 32 -2.66 -2.25 -5.33
C GLN A 32 -2.47 -1.21 -4.21
N SER A 33 -1.45 -1.40 -3.36
CA SER A 33 -1.12 -0.43 -2.32
C SER A 33 -0.61 0.91 -2.87
N LEU A 34 0.06 0.93 -4.01
CA LEU A 34 0.48 2.17 -4.67
C LEU A 34 -0.70 2.92 -5.32
N ARG A 35 -1.68 2.20 -5.87
CA ARG A 35 -2.90 2.77 -6.47
C ARG A 35 -3.81 3.39 -5.42
N ASN A 36 -4.02 2.71 -4.31
CA ASN A 36 -4.80 3.21 -3.18
C ASN A 36 -3.94 3.21 -1.91
N ARG A 37 -3.30 4.36 -1.65
CA ARG A 37 -2.41 4.54 -0.50
C ARG A 37 -3.10 4.39 0.87
N LEU A 38 -4.43 4.42 0.90
CA LEU A 38 -5.23 4.25 2.12
C LEU A 38 -5.68 2.80 2.32
N GLN A 39 -5.40 1.90 1.38
CA GLN A 39 -5.80 0.51 1.45
C GLN A 39 -5.07 -0.21 2.59
N THR A 40 -5.86 -0.89 3.43
CA THR A 40 -5.34 -1.64 4.57
C THR A 40 -4.81 -3.02 4.15
N ALA A 41 -3.92 -3.59 4.95
CA ALA A 41 -3.40 -4.95 4.72
C ALA A 41 -4.51 -6.02 4.72
N VAL A 42 -5.59 -5.82 5.49
CA VAL A 42 -6.76 -6.71 5.51
C VAL A 42 -7.52 -6.64 4.18
N GLN A 43 -7.75 -5.44 3.65
CA GLN A 43 -8.38 -5.27 2.35
C GLN A 43 -7.54 -5.87 1.23
N THR A 44 -6.21 -5.67 1.25
CA THR A 44 -5.31 -6.30 0.28
C THR A 44 -5.34 -7.83 0.37
N ARG A 45 -5.40 -8.39 1.58
CA ARG A 45 -5.56 -9.83 1.80
C ARG A 45 -6.87 -10.35 1.16
N ASN A 46 -7.99 -9.69 1.41
CA ASN A 46 -9.27 -10.08 0.84
C ASN A 46 -9.23 -10.03 -0.69
N LEU A 47 -8.63 -8.98 -1.25
CA LEU A 47 -8.49 -8.82 -2.69
C LEU A 47 -7.62 -9.93 -3.32
N LEU A 48 -6.57 -10.39 -2.63
CA LEU A 48 -5.77 -11.53 -3.07
C LEU A 48 -6.57 -12.84 -3.10
N GLU A 49 -7.41 -13.05 -2.09
CA GLU A 49 -8.29 -14.21 -2.00
C GLU A 49 -9.37 -14.16 -3.08
N GLU A 50 -9.97 -12.99 -3.31
CA GLU A 50 -11.03 -12.79 -4.31
C GLU A 50 -10.52 -12.88 -5.76
N VAL A 51 -9.39 -12.25 -6.07
CA VAL A 51 -8.91 -12.10 -7.47
C VAL A 51 -7.97 -13.23 -7.88
N LEU A 52 -7.09 -13.66 -6.99
CA LEU A 52 -6.04 -14.64 -7.30
C LEU A 52 -6.29 -16.00 -6.66
N ASN A 53 -7.33 -16.14 -5.83
CA ASN A 53 -7.60 -17.33 -5.02
C ASN A 53 -6.38 -17.72 -4.16
N VAL A 54 -5.65 -16.70 -3.67
CA VAL A 54 -4.46 -16.84 -2.84
C VAL A 54 -4.80 -16.49 -1.40
N ARG A 55 -4.79 -17.51 -0.54
CA ARG A 55 -5.11 -17.34 0.88
C ARG A 55 -3.85 -17.09 1.68
N VAL A 56 -3.70 -15.85 2.14
CA VAL A 56 -2.58 -15.41 2.98
C VAL A 56 -3.07 -14.78 4.26
N THR A 57 -2.19 -14.72 5.26
CA THR A 57 -2.47 -13.94 6.46
C THR A 57 -2.19 -12.47 6.21
N GLU A 58 -2.91 -11.60 6.91
CA GLU A 58 -2.66 -10.15 6.87
C GLU A 58 -1.23 -9.80 7.36
N ARG A 59 -0.67 -10.60 8.28
CA ARG A 59 0.75 -10.49 8.68
C ARG A 59 1.72 -10.72 7.51
N THR A 60 1.42 -11.68 6.62
CA THR A 60 2.22 -11.92 5.42
C THR A 60 2.19 -10.70 4.49
N VAL A 61 1.00 -10.15 4.24
CA VAL A 61 0.84 -8.95 3.40
C VAL A 61 1.64 -7.78 3.96
N ARG A 62 1.57 -7.52 5.27
CA ARG A 62 2.39 -6.47 5.89
C ARG A 62 3.88 -6.71 5.69
N ARG A 63 4.36 -7.94 5.91
CA ARG A 63 5.78 -8.26 5.74
C ARG A 63 6.26 -7.95 4.33
N ARG A 64 5.48 -8.32 3.31
CA ARG A 64 5.79 -8.04 1.91
C ARG A 64 5.83 -6.56 1.59
N LEU A 65 4.84 -5.81 2.07
CA LEU A 65 4.87 -4.35 1.93
C LEU A 65 6.15 -3.74 2.54
N TYR A 66 6.58 -4.21 3.70
CA TYR A 66 7.84 -3.75 4.30
C TYR A 66 9.09 -4.18 3.53
N GLU A 67 9.13 -5.41 3.03
CA GLU A 67 10.21 -5.92 2.16
C GLU A 67 10.34 -5.07 0.88
N ASP A 68 9.20 -4.62 0.33
CA ASP A 68 9.12 -3.71 -0.83
C ASP A 68 9.37 -2.22 -0.47
N GLY A 69 9.67 -1.91 0.78
CA GLY A 69 9.89 -0.54 1.25
C GLY A 69 8.63 0.33 1.37
N LEU A 70 7.44 -0.26 1.24
CA LEU A 70 6.16 0.42 1.41
C LEU A 70 5.79 0.49 2.89
N LYS A 71 5.78 1.72 3.41
CA LYS A 71 5.42 2.04 4.79
C LYS A 71 4.11 2.82 4.83
N SER A 72 3.41 2.71 5.97
CA SER A 72 2.23 3.53 6.25
C SER A 72 2.64 4.97 6.60
N TYR A 73 1.93 5.95 6.06
CA TYR A 73 2.08 7.35 6.38
C TYR A 73 0.71 7.98 6.65
N VAL A 74 0.68 9.02 7.48
CA VAL A 74 -0.51 9.85 7.66
C VAL A 74 -0.51 10.91 6.55
N PRO A 75 -1.60 11.04 5.77
CA PRO A 75 -1.70 12.10 4.77
C PRO A 75 -1.51 13.49 5.38
N ALA A 76 -0.79 14.37 4.70
CA ALA A 76 -0.63 15.74 5.13
C ALA A 76 -1.99 16.46 5.15
N LYS A 77 -2.27 17.21 6.22
CA LYS A 77 -3.48 18.02 6.32
C LYS A 77 -3.30 19.30 5.52
N ALA A 78 -4.19 19.56 4.57
CA ALA A 78 -4.20 20.79 3.79
C ALA A 78 -5.64 21.31 3.61
N PRO A 79 -5.84 22.63 3.48
CA PRO A 79 -7.14 23.18 3.12
C PRO A 79 -7.63 22.61 1.79
N LYS A 80 -8.95 22.44 1.66
CA LYS A 80 -9.55 21.99 0.40
C LYS A 80 -9.37 23.10 -0.65
N LEU A 81 -8.65 22.78 -1.72
CA LEU A 81 -8.48 23.69 -2.85
C LEU A 81 -9.42 23.28 -3.97
N GLU A 82 -10.42 24.11 -4.22
CA GLU A 82 -11.22 24.03 -5.44
C GLU A 82 -10.35 24.36 -6.67
N VAL A 83 -10.83 23.97 -7.85
CA VAL A 83 -10.08 24.13 -9.11
C VAL A 83 -9.71 25.60 -9.35
N CYS A 84 -10.62 26.54 -9.10
CA CYS A 84 -10.38 27.97 -9.23
C CYS A 84 -9.22 28.45 -8.32
N HIS A 85 -9.16 27.99 -7.08
CA HIS A 85 -8.09 28.32 -6.14
C HIS A 85 -6.73 27.81 -6.64
N ARG A 86 -6.69 26.58 -7.19
CA ARG A 86 -5.45 26.01 -7.73
C ARG A 86 -4.93 26.81 -8.91
N VAL A 87 -5.81 27.23 -9.82
CA VAL A 87 -5.46 28.06 -10.98
C VAL A 87 -4.94 29.43 -10.53
N ALA A 88 -5.67 30.12 -9.65
CA ALA A 88 -5.28 31.44 -9.15
C ALA A 88 -3.93 31.38 -8.41
N ARG A 89 -3.73 30.41 -7.52
CA ARG A 89 -2.46 30.22 -6.80
C ARG A 89 -1.30 29.90 -7.74
N LEU A 90 -1.53 29.09 -8.77
CA LEU A 90 -0.50 28.77 -9.76
C LEU A 90 -0.13 29.99 -10.60
N ALA A 91 -1.11 30.78 -11.05
CA ALA A 91 -0.88 32.01 -11.78
C ALA A 91 -0.07 33.01 -10.94
N PHE A 92 -0.46 33.20 -9.68
CA PHE A 92 0.26 34.05 -8.74
C PHE A 92 1.72 33.60 -8.56
N ALA A 93 1.95 32.31 -8.29
CA ALA A 93 3.30 31.77 -8.10
C ALA A 93 4.18 31.90 -9.35
N ARG A 94 3.59 31.80 -10.55
CA ARG A 94 4.32 32.00 -11.82
C ARG A 94 4.70 33.47 -12.05
N GLN A 95 3.78 34.39 -11.80
CA GLN A 95 4.01 35.84 -11.96
C GLN A 95 5.08 36.35 -10.99
N HIS A 96 5.14 35.76 -9.80
CA HIS A 96 5.97 36.22 -8.70
C HIS A 96 7.15 35.27 -8.39
N ARG A 97 7.67 34.58 -9.41
CA ARG A 97 8.72 33.57 -9.23
C ARG A 97 10.03 34.15 -8.67
N ASN A 98 10.36 35.38 -9.06
CA ASN A 98 11.56 36.10 -8.64
C ASN A 98 11.20 37.29 -7.75
N TRP A 99 10.20 37.14 -6.88
CA TRP A 99 9.86 38.20 -5.93
C TRP A 99 11.08 38.46 -5.04
N SER A 100 11.81 39.53 -5.34
CA SER A 100 12.82 40.12 -4.47
C SER A 100 12.11 41.20 -3.65
N GLU A 101 12.19 41.10 -2.32
CA GLU A 101 11.83 42.22 -1.46
C GLU A 101 12.89 43.31 -1.66
N GLU A 102 12.46 44.48 -2.11
CA GLU A 102 13.26 45.70 -2.15
C GLU A 102 13.20 46.40 -0.78
#